data_AF-A0A957FAJ6-F1
#
_entry.id   AF-A0A957FAJ6-F1
#
_cell.length_a   1.000
_cell.length_b   1.000
_cell.length_c   1.000
_cell.angle_alpha   90.00
_cell.angle_beta   90.00
_cell.angle_gamma   90.00
#
_symmetry.space_group_name_H-M   'P 1'
#
loop_
_entity.id
_entity.type
_entity.pdbx_description
1 polymer ?
#
loop_
_entity_poly.entity_id
_entity_poly.type
_entity_poly.pdbx_seq_one_letter_code
_entity_poly.pdbx_strand_id
1 'polypeptide(L)'
;MAQTMTKETLLAAFRRGREEFETLLSRFDDDQLLQPGVEADWSIKDVMWHITAWERTLCGWLADVSAGRVPADTTLTDADVDRMNAEFDAAGRELALAEVQAAFAAAYPQVLEALLAVPEADLIDPERFAWRQGRPLWHMVGGNTFWHYQEHTEPIRERLTAET
;
A
#
# COMPACT_ATOMS: atom_id res chain seq x y z
N MET A 1 24.04 -11.90 -11.05
CA MET A 1 24.18 -10.80 -10.07
C MET A 1 22.76 -10.43 -9.67
N ALA A 2 22.34 -10.68 -8.43
CA ALA A 2 21.06 -10.17 -7.95
C ALA A 2 21.12 -8.65 -8.03
N GLN A 3 20.14 -8.03 -8.69
CA GLN A 3 20.11 -6.58 -8.82
C GLN A 3 19.96 -6.00 -7.41
N THR A 4 20.94 -5.23 -6.96
CA THR A 4 20.88 -4.54 -5.65
C THR A 4 19.82 -3.44 -5.77
N MET A 5 18.88 -3.40 -4.83
CA MET A 5 17.83 -2.37 -4.80
C MET A 5 18.49 -0.98 -4.66
N THR A 6 18.09 -0.03 -5.49
CA THR A 6 18.41 1.41 -5.37
C THR A 6 17.14 2.22 -5.08
N LYS A 7 17.27 3.49 -4.69
CA LYS A 7 16.11 4.37 -4.55
C LYS A 7 15.39 4.57 -5.88
N GLU A 8 16.16 4.65 -6.97
CA GLU A 8 15.63 4.74 -8.33
C GLU A 8 14.79 3.50 -8.68
N THR A 9 15.30 2.29 -8.46
CA THR A 9 14.55 1.06 -8.76
C THR A 9 13.34 0.89 -7.85
N LEU A 10 13.43 1.31 -6.58
CA LEU A 10 12.30 1.31 -5.65
C LEU A 10 11.18 2.25 -6.11
N LEU A 11 11.52 3.47 -6.51
CA LEU A 11 10.57 4.45 -7.05
C LEU A 11 9.95 3.94 -8.36
N ALA A 12 10.74 3.33 -9.24
CA ALA A 12 10.23 2.73 -10.46
C ALA A 12 9.24 1.59 -10.18
N ALA A 13 9.53 0.72 -9.21
CA ALA A 13 8.64 -0.36 -8.79
C ALA A 13 7.32 0.17 -8.22
N PHE A 14 7.38 1.17 -7.35
CA PHE A 14 6.19 1.82 -6.79
C PHE A 14 5.31 2.44 -7.89
N ARG A 15 5.90 3.26 -8.77
CA ARG A 15 5.17 3.91 -9.88
C ARG A 15 4.51 2.90 -10.80
N ARG A 16 5.27 1.89 -11.21
CA ARG A 16 4.78 0.83 -12.09
C ARG A 16 3.66 0.03 -11.45
N GLY A 17 3.84 -0.40 -10.20
CA GLY A 17 2.81 -1.15 -9.47
C GLY A 17 1.51 -0.34 -9.36
N ARG A 18 1.63 0.96 -9.07
CA ARG A 18 0.47 1.85 -8.98
C ARG A 18 -0.25 1.98 -10.32
N GLU A 19 0.48 2.23 -11.40
CA GLU A 19 -0.08 2.37 -12.75
C GLU A 19 -0.78 1.08 -13.22
N GLU A 20 -0.15 -0.09 -12.98
CA GLU A 20 -0.73 -1.39 -13.31
C GLU A 20 -2.03 -1.63 -12.55
N PHE A 21 -2.08 -1.27 -11.27
CA PHE A 21 -3.26 -1.41 -10.43
C PHE A 21 -4.38 -0.44 -10.84
N GLU A 22 -4.08 0.85 -11.03
CA GLU A 22 -5.05 1.84 -11.52
C GLU A 22 -5.62 1.48 -12.89
N THR A 23 -4.80 0.94 -13.79
CA THR A 23 -5.24 0.44 -15.11
C THR A 23 -6.22 -0.73 -14.99
N LEU A 24 -6.03 -1.61 -14.01
CA LEU A 24 -6.98 -2.68 -13.73
C LEU A 24 -8.28 -2.13 -13.16
N LEU A 25 -8.20 -1.22 -12.19
CA LEU A 25 -9.38 -0.61 -11.56
C LEU A 25 -10.22 0.19 -12.57
N SER A 26 -9.59 0.84 -13.56
CA SER A 26 -10.30 1.62 -14.58
C SER A 26 -11.15 0.77 -15.55
N ARG A 27 -11.17 -0.55 -15.38
CA ARG A 27 -12.00 -1.48 -16.18
C ARG A 27 -13.39 -1.69 -15.60
N PHE A 28 -13.63 -1.22 -14.38
CA PHE A 28 -14.89 -1.33 -13.67
C PHE A 28 -15.62 0.02 -13.64
N ASP A 29 -16.94 -0.02 -13.73
CA ASP A 29 -17.81 1.12 -13.41
C ASP A 29 -18.08 1.22 -11.90
N ASP A 30 -18.74 2.30 -11.49
CA ASP A 30 -19.00 2.58 -10.07
C ASP A 30 -19.85 1.50 -9.39
N ASP A 31 -20.81 0.90 -10.11
CA ASP A 31 -21.66 -0.15 -9.56
C ASP A 31 -20.83 -1.41 -9.33
N GLN A 32 -19.97 -1.80 -10.28
CA GLN A 32 -19.04 -2.93 -10.16
C GLN A 32 -18.03 -2.73 -9.02
N LEU A 33 -17.51 -1.51 -8.82
CA LEU A 33 -16.59 -1.20 -7.72
C LEU A 33 -17.23 -1.40 -6.34
N LEU A 34 -18.56 -1.27 -6.26
CA LEU A 34 -19.35 -1.44 -5.04
C LEU A 34 -19.83 -2.87 -4.81
N GLN A 35 -19.71 -3.76 -5.80
CA GLN A 35 -20.18 -5.14 -5.64
C GLN A 35 -19.30 -5.92 -4.66
N PRO A 36 -19.87 -6.53 -3.61
CA PRO A 36 -19.11 -7.34 -2.66
C PRO A 36 -18.64 -8.66 -3.28
N GLY A 37 -17.68 -9.29 -2.61
CA GLY A 37 -17.18 -10.62 -2.97
C GLY A 37 -16.09 -10.61 -4.03
N VAL A 38 -15.27 -9.56 -4.11
CA VAL A 38 -14.01 -9.64 -4.85
C VAL A 38 -12.99 -10.44 -4.06
N GLU A 39 -12.96 -10.26 -2.75
CA GLU A 39 -12.13 -11.00 -1.82
C GLU A 39 -12.92 -11.22 -0.53
N ALA A 40 -13.28 -12.47 -0.24
CA ALA A 40 -14.23 -12.80 0.83
C ALA A 40 -15.55 -11.99 0.71
N ASP A 41 -15.78 -11.02 1.59
CA ASP A 41 -16.95 -10.13 1.58
C ASP A 41 -16.66 -8.72 1.08
N TRP A 42 -15.39 -8.37 0.81
CA TRP A 42 -14.98 -7.05 0.35
C TRP A 42 -15.42 -6.77 -1.08
N SER A 43 -15.74 -5.50 -1.37
CA SER A 43 -15.80 -4.99 -2.74
C SER A 43 -14.45 -4.43 -3.19
N ILE A 44 -14.34 -4.04 -4.47
CA ILE A 44 -13.13 -3.37 -4.97
C ILE A 44 -12.92 -2.02 -4.26
N LYS A 45 -13.99 -1.29 -3.93
CA LYS A 45 -13.91 -0.09 -3.08
C LYS A 45 -13.24 -0.40 -1.74
N ASP A 46 -13.61 -1.49 -1.09
CA ASP A 46 -13.06 -1.84 0.22
C ASP A 46 -11.57 -2.19 0.12
N VAL A 47 -11.16 -2.89 -0.93
CA VAL A 47 -9.74 -3.13 -1.26
C VAL A 47 -8.98 -1.81 -1.50
N MET A 48 -9.56 -0.87 -2.28
CA MET A 48 -8.94 0.44 -2.53
C MET A 48 -8.72 1.21 -1.22
N TRP A 49 -9.70 1.18 -0.32
CA TRP A 49 -9.57 1.81 0.99
C TRP A 49 -8.52 1.13 1.87
N HIS A 50 -8.53 -0.21 1.92
CA HIS A 50 -7.56 -0.99 2.66
C HIS A 50 -6.12 -0.65 2.27
N ILE A 51 -5.83 -0.61 0.96
CA ILE A 51 -4.54 -0.19 0.42
C ILE A 51 -4.24 1.26 0.83
N THR A 52 -5.21 2.17 0.69
CA THR A 52 -5.03 3.60 1.05
C THR A 52 -4.66 3.77 2.53
N ALA A 53 -5.27 2.99 3.42
CA ALA A 53 -5.02 3.06 4.86
C ALA A 53 -3.58 2.62 5.20
N TRP A 54 -3.10 1.55 4.56
CA TRP A 54 -1.71 1.12 4.69
C TRP A 54 -0.71 2.09 4.05
N GLU A 55 -1.03 2.70 2.90
CA GLU A 55 -0.21 3.76 2.29
C GLU A 55 -0.07 4.98 3.20
N ARG A 56 -1.15 5.40 3.86
CA ARG A 56 -1.13 6.51 4.84
C ARG A 56 -0.31 6.16 6.08
N THR A 57 -0.43 4.91 6.55
CA THR A 57 0.39 4.40 7.65
C THR A 57 1.87 4.41 7.29
N LEU A 58 2.22 3.97 6.08
CA LEU A 58 3.56 4.04 5.52
C LEU A 58 4.08 5.48 5.47
N CYS A 59 3.28 6.44 5.01
CA CYS A 59 3.65 7.86 5.01
C CYS A 59 4.04 8.36 6.40
N GLY A 60 3.27 7.98 7.43
CA GLY A 60 3.60 8.30 8.83
C GLY A 60 4.94 7.73 9.25
N TRP A 61 5.19 6.46 8.97
CA TRP A 61 6.47 5.81 9.28
C TRP A 61 7.66 6.44 8.55
N LEU A 62 7.51 6.77 7.26
CA LEU A 62 8.56 7.42 6.48
C LEU A 62 8.82 8.86 6.98
N ALA A 63 7.79 9.58 7.42
CA ALA A 63 7.94 10.89 8.02
C ALA A 63 8.69 10.84 9.36
N ASP A 64 8.42 9.83 10.20
CA ASP A 64 9.20 9.61 11.43
C ASP A 64 10.67 9.33 11.11
N VAL A 65 10.93 8.42 10.16
CA VAL A 65 12.30 8.11 9.73
C VAL A 65 13.02 9.35 9.19
N SER A 66 12.38 10.12 8.31
CA SER A 66 12.95 11.35 7.74
C SER A 66 13.28 12.39 8.82
N ALA A 67 12.51 12.41 9.91
CA ALA A 67 12.75 13.26 11.07
C ALA A 67 13.71 12.65 12.11
N GLY A 68 14.34 11.50 11.83
CA GLY A 68 15.26 10.81 12.74
C GLY A 68 14.58 10.16 13.94
N ARG A 69 13.26 9.92 13.89
CA ARG A 69 12.49 9.21 14.90
C ARG A 69 12.29 7.74 14.51
N VAL A 70 12.07 6.91 15.52
CA VAL A 70 11.65 5.52 15.33
C VAL A 70 10.12 5.52 15.20
N PRO A 71 9.55 4.91 14.14
CA PRO A 71 8.10 4.75 14.03
C PRO A 71 7.51 4.03 15.25
N ALA A 72 6.25 4.30 15.61
CA ALA A 72 5.61 3.66 16.76
C ALA A 72 5.43 2.13 16.55
N ASP A 73 5.16 1.70 15.31
CA ASP A 73 4.67 0.35 14.98
C ASP A 73 5.77 -0.55 14.38
N THR A 74 6.96 -0.54 14.98
CA THR A 74 8.11 -1.29 14.44
C THR A 74 8.06 -2.81 14.67
N THR A 75 7.16 -3.26 15.54
CA THR A 75 7.01 -4.68 15.93
C THR A 75 5.54 -5.10 15.92
N LEU A 76 4.80 -4.76 14.85
CA LEU A 76 3.44 -5.26 14.67
C LEU A 76 3.44 -6.79 14.64
N THR A 77 2.64 -7.39 15.50
CA THR A 77 2.34 -8.83 15.44
C THR A 77 1.21 -9.07 14.43
N ASP A 78 1.01 -10.33 14.03
CA ASP A 78 -0.13 -10.69 13.17
C ASP A 78 -1.47 -10.24 13.79
N ALA A 79 -1.60 -10.34 15.13
CA ALA A 79 -2.79 -9.86 15.84
C ALA A 79 -2.96 -8.34 15.80
N ASP A 80 -1.87 -7.57 15.76
CA ASP A 80 -1.93 -6.12 15.60
C ASP A 80 -2.36 -5.74 14.18
N VAL A 81 -1.81 -6.44 13.17
CA VAL A 81 -2.18 -6.28 11.76
C VAL A 81 -3.66 -6.62 11.56
N ASP A 82 -4.14 -7.73 12.12
CA ASP A 82 -5.56 -8.13 12.06
C ASP A 82 -6.47 -7.07 12.70
N ARG A 83 -6.06 -6.53 13.85
CA ARG A 83 -6.79 -5.45 14.52
C ARG A 83 -6.85 -4.20 13.65
N MET A 84 -5.72 -3.76 13.09
CA MET A 84 -5.66 -2.61 12.20
C MET A 84 -6.50 -2.82 10.94
N ASN A 85 -6.46 -4.02 10.35
CA ASN A 85 -7.28 -4.37 9.19
C ASN A 85 -8.77 -4.28 9.51
N ALA A 86 -9.20 -4.74 10.69
CA ALA A 86 -10.59 -4.61 11.13
C ALA A 86 -10.99 -3.14 11.36
N GLU A 87 -10.10 -2.32 11.92
CA GLU A 87 -10.31 -0.87 12.07
C GLU A 87 -10.42 -0.18 10.71
N PHE A 88 -9.57 -0.54 9.75
CA PHE A 88 -9.61 -0.02 8.39
C PHE A 88 -10.88 -0.43 7.66
N ASP A 89 -11.29 -1.72 7.72
CA ASP A 89 -12.53 -2.21 7.13
C ASP A 89 -13.75 -1.46 7.70
N ALA A 90 -13.85 -1.38 9.03
CA ALA A 90 -14.94 -0.66 9.69
C ALA A 90 -15.02 0.82 9.26
N ALA A 91 -13.87 1.50 9.17
CA ALA A 91 -13.83 2.89 8.68
C ALA A 91 -14.19 2.99 7.18
N GLY A 92 -13.75 2.04 6.37
CA GLY A 92 -13.94 2.04 4.92
C GLY A 92 -15.38 1.78 4.48
N ARG A 93 -16.11 0.95 5.23
CA ARG A 93 -17.53 0.65 4.96
C ARG A 93 -18.43 1.88 5.07
N GLU A 94 -18.09 2.84 5.93
CA GLU A 94 -18.82 4.08 6.13
C GLU A 94 -18.55 5.13 5.03
N LEU A 95 -17.51 4.95 4.22
CA LEU A 95 -17.11 5.91 3.18
C LEU A 95 -17.84 5.65 1.86
N ALA A 96 -18.26 6.74 1.21
CA ALA A 96 -18.76 6.71 -0.15
C ALA A 96 -17.64 6.39 -1.15
N LEU A 97 -17.98 5.80 -2.30
CA LEU A 97 -17.02 5.46 -3.35
C LEU A 97 -16.15 6.65 -3.75
N ALA A 98 -16.75 7.82 -3.96
CA ALA A 98 -16.03 9.03 -4.35
C ALA A 98 -15.00 9.48 -3.29
N GLU A 99 -15.28 9.27 -2.00
CA GLU A 99 -14.36 9.59 -0.92
C GLU A 99 -13.18 8.63 -0.91
N VAL A 100 -13.43 7.34 -1.13
CA VAL A 100 -12.38 6.32 -1.24
C VAL A 100 -11.52 6.56 -2.49
N GLN A 101 -12.12 6.85 -3.64
CA GLN A 101 -11.38 7.17 -4.87
C GLN A 101 -10.52 8.42 -4.70
N ALA A 102 -11.04 9.49 -4.08
CA ALA A 102 -10.28 10.70 -3.81
C ALA A 102 -9.14 10.44 -2.81
N ALA A 103 -9.39 9.67 -1.75
CA ALA A 103 -8.39 9.28 -0.76
C ALA A 103 -7.26 8.44 -1.40
N PHE A 104 -7.63 7.47 -2.22
CA PHE A 104 -6.72 6.61 -2.96
C PHE A 104 -5.85 7.45 -3.90
N ALA A 105 -6.45 8.30 -4.73
CA ALA A 105 -5.71 9.19 -5.64
C ALA A 105 -4.75 10.15 -4.91
N ALA A 106 -5.15 10.65 -3.74
CA ALA A 106 -4.31 11.54 -2.92
C ALA A 106 -3.14 10.82 -2.23
N ALA A 107 -3.26 9.52 -1.94
CA ALA A 107 -2.21 8.76 -1.28
C ALA A 107 -0.96 8.56 -2.15
N TYR A 108 -1.13 8.40 -3.47
CA TYR A 108 0.01 8.21 -4.39
C TYR A 108 1.06 9.34 -4.32
N PRO A 109 0.72 10.63 -4.52
CA PRO A 109 1.71 11.71 -4.42
C PRO A 109 2.28 11.85 -3.00
N GLN A 110 1.52 11.52 -1.95
CA GLN A 110 1.99 11.56 -0.56
C GLN A 110 3.07 10.51 -0.30
N VAL A 111 2.85 9.26 -0.73
CA VAL A 111 3.85 8.19 -0.63
C VAL A 111 5.09 8.55 -1.45
N LEU A 112 4.90 9.09 -2.66
CA LEU A 112 6.01 9.52 -3.50
C LEU A 112 6.87 10.59 -2.81
N GLU A 113 6.24 11.62 -2.25
CA GLU A 113 6.93 12.69 -1.52
C GLU A 113 7.68 12.15 -0.31
N ALA A 114 7.02 11.29 0.49
CA ALA A 114 7.63 10.67 1.66
C ALA A 114 8.86 9.81 1.29
N LEU A 115 8.77 9.03 0.21
CA LEU A 115 9.92 8.25 -0.29
C LEU A 115 11.06 9.15 -0.77
N LEU A 116 10.74 10.26 -1.45
CA LEU A 116 11.76 11.21 -1.90
C LEU A 116 12.48 11.89 -0.73
N ALA A 117 11.80 12.13 0.39
CA ALA A 117 12.36 12.75 1.58
C ALA A 117 13.34 11.85 2.37
N VAL A 118 13.25 10.52 2.23
CA VAL A 118 14.12 9.58 2.96
C VAL A 118 15.44 9.35 2.19
N PRO A 119 16.63 9.51 2.81
CA PRO A 119 17.90 9.24 2.14
C PRO A 119 18.00 7.81 1.58
N GLU A 120 18.72 7.63 0.48
CA GLU A 120 18.87 6.32 -0.15
C GLU A 120 19.48 5.27 0.79
N ALA A 121 20.52 5.65 1.55
CA ALA A 121 21.13 4.78 2.54
C ALA A 121 20.12 4.29 3.59
N ASP A 122 19.15 5.13 3.94
CA ASP A 122 18.13 4.79 4.93
C ASP A 122 17.10 3.79 4.37
N LEU A 123 16.90 3.77 3.05
CA LEU A 123 15.98 2.86 2.38
C LEU A 123 16.59 1.46 2.18
N ILE A 124 17.88 1.40 1.84
CA ILE A 124 18.49 0.18 1.28
C ILE A 124 19.36 -0.58 2.26
N ASP A 125 20.03 0.11 3.19
CA ASP A 125 20.98 -0.54 4.09
C ASP A 125 20.21 -1.39 5.14
N PRO A 126 20.36 -2.72 5.14
CA PRO A 126 19.70 -3.60 6.12
C PRO A 126 20.15 -3.37 7.55
N GLU A 127 21.33 -2.77 7.76
CA GLU A 127 21.90 -2.49 9.08
C GLU A 127 21.58 -1.08 9.57
N ARG A 128 20.95 -0.23 8.74
CA ARG A 128 20.66 1.17 9.08
C ARG A 128 19.88 1.31 10.38
N PHE A 129 18.85 0.48 10.53
CA PHE A 129 17.87 0.58 11.60
C PHE A 129 17.85 -0.73 12.39
N ALA A 130 18.38 -0.71 13.62
CA ALA A 130 18.42 -1.89 14.47
C ALA A 130 17.03 -2.52 14.70
N TRP A 131 15.99 -1.70 14.80
CA TRP A 131 14.59 -2.15 14.96
C TRP A 131 14.03 -2.90 13.75
N ARG A 132 14.71 -2.85 12.59
CA ARG A 132 14.36 -3.65 11.41
C ARG A 132 14.97 -5.05 11.39
N GLN A 133 15.86 -5.37 12.33
CA GLN A 133 16.42 -6.73 12.49
C GLN A 133 17.05 -7.29 11.18
N GLY A 134 17.82 -6.47 10.47
CA GLY A 134 18.49 -6.86 9.22
C GLY A 134 17.62 -6.78 7.97
N ARG A 135 16.36 -6.30 8.07
CA ARG A 135 15.49 -6.05 6.91
C ARG A 135 15.60 -4.59 6.47
N PRO A 136 15.99 -4.29 5.23
CA PRO A 136 16.07 -2.90 4.80
C PRO A 136 14.67 -2.24 4.78
N LEU A 137 14.64 -0.92 4.95
CA LEU A 137 13.38 -0.17 5.08
C LEU A 137 12.50 -0.29 3.82
N TRP A 138 13.11 -0.46 2.64
CA TRP A 138 12.35 -0.65 1.40
C TRP A 138 11.40 -1.86 1.41
N HIS A 139 11.59 -2.86 2.28
CA HIS A 139 10.61 -3.94 2.44
C HIS A 139 9.29 -3.42 3.03
N MET A 140 9.32 -2.42 3.91
CA MET A 140 8.10 -1.77 4.40
C MET A 140 7.41 -1.02 3.26
N VAL A 141 8.20 -0.36 2.40
CA VAL A 141 7.65 0.31 1.22
C VAL A 141 6.96 -0.69 0.29
N GLY A 142 7.63 -1.78 -0.08
CA GLY A 142 7.06 -2.80 -0.96
C GLY A 142 5.81 -3.45 -0.38
N GLY A 143 5.86 -3.84 0.89
CA GLY A 143 4.73 -4.48 1.58
C GLY A 143 3.50 -3.59 1.81
N ASN A 144 3.62 -2.27 1.59
CA ASN A 144 2.49 -1.33 1.70
C ASN A 144 2.24 -0.58 0.37
N THR A 145 2.87 -1.04 -0.73
CA THR A 145 2.67 -0.48 -2.08
C THR A 145 2.68 -1.58 -3.14
N PHE A 146 3.73 -1.71 -3.95
CA PHE A 146 3.73 -2.53 -5.16
C PHE A 146 3.58 -4.05 -4.94
N TRP A 147 3.99 -4.59 -3.78
CA TRP A 147 3.65 -5.99 -3.47
C TRP A 147 2.22 -6.12 -2.96
N HIS A 148 1.73 -5.13 -2.22
CA HIS A 148 0.36 -5.10 -1.71
C HIS A 148 -0.67 -4.94 -2.84
N TYR A 149 -0.39 -4.11 -3.84
CA TYR A 149 -1.22 -4.04 -5.05
C TYR A 149 -1.28 -5.39 -5.76
N GLN A 150 -0.14 -6.09 -5.85
CA GLN A 150 -0.04 -7.39 -6.51
C GLN A 150 -0.85 -8.46 -5.78
N GLU A 151 -0.83 -8.46 -4.45
CA GLU A 151 -1.62 -9.36 -3.60
C GLU A 151 -3.12 -9.27 -3.92
N HIS A 152 -3.66 -8.07 -4.05
CA HIS A 152 -5.09 -7.88 -4.35
C HIS A 152 -5.44 -7.88 -5.84
N THR A 153 -4.46 -7.95 -6.73
CA THR A 153 -4.69 -7.88 -8.18
C THR A 153 -5.37 -9.14 -8.73
N GLU A 154 -5.02 -10.33 -8.21
CA GLU A 154 -5.53 -11.60 -8.75
C GLU A 154 -7.05 -11.74 -8.56
N PRO A 155 -7.62 -11.56 -7.35
CA PRO A 155 -9.07 -11.65 -7.16
C PRO A 155 -9.86 -10.61 -7.99
N ILE A 156 -9.32 -9.39 -8.14
CA ILE A 156 -9.93 -8.35 -8.99
C ILE A 156 -9.91 -8.76 -10.47
N ARG A 157 -8.84 -9.39 -10.96
CA ARG A 157 -8.79 -9.88 -12.34
C ARG A 157 -9.80 -10.99 -12.59
N GLU A 158 -9.96 -11.92 -11.64
CA GLU A 158 -10.96 -12.98 -11.73
C GLU A 158 -12.37 -12.41 -11.86
N ARG A 159 -12.69 -11.39 -11.05
CA ARG A 159 -13.95 -10.64 -11.14
C ARG A 159 -14.19 -10.08 -12.54
N LEU A 160 -13.18 -9.46 -13.17
CA LEU A 160 -13.30 -8.92 -14.53
C LEU A 160 -13.64 -10.00 -15.58
N THR A 161 -13.07 -11.20 -15.42
CA THR A 161 -13.31 -12.31 -16.36
C THR A 161 -14.68 -12.96 -16.17
N ALA A 162 -15.24 -12.94 -14.96
CA ALA A 162 -16.55 -13.49 -14.67
C ALA A 162 -17.71 -12.64 -15.22
N GLU A 163 -17.45 -11.37 -15.53
CA GLU A 163 -18.44 -10.41 -16.02
C GLU A 163 -18.43 -10.24 -17.55
N THR A 164 -17.51 -10.91 -18.26
CA THR A 164 -17.41 -10.92 -19.74
C THR A 164 -18.09 -12.13 -20.35
#